data_AF-A0A9E1IMF3-F1
#
_entry.id   AF-A0A9E1IMF3-F1
#
_cell.length_a   1.000
_cell.length_b   1.000
_cell.length_c   1.000
_cell.angle_alpha   90.00
_cell.angle_beta   90.00
_cell.angle_gamma   90.00
#
_symmetry.space_group_name_H-M   'P 1'
#
loop_
_entity.id
_entity.type
_entity.pdbx_description
1 polymer ?
#
loop_
_entity_poly.entity_id
_entity_poly.type
_entity_poly.pdbx_seq_one_letter_code
_entity_poly.pdbx_strand_id
1 'polypeptide(L)'
;MMLEEVANDFEVTEWEAEILVQEIEDVMLANAEEAQAHEWRAVELDEEFWAQNSFAYDVEVIDADDHQSMFDMDTLQVNTVYDFVEYWGEWTEDQSDYFNRLFSDSYDDDSDGLTNLSELYAGTDPYNKDSDGDGWADGPSNIRYQLRLETVSRSDHYSFWDTAYCTGEDEIYFIVDDARWPKAGATYGNSAINGFWELDDDETIWPNTIVEERVMPMNGPTRMRSKISIWDDDAEHDLKVDDWYEDDHYFSFEVDLLKADSNGQIKVVLKNKCARFDVTFKVEQTKFADPIPMDYGFYDTDGDGLQDFNESFLASVFEGMADPEKQDIWVEVDRASDVGSGWRDHARHMVVSQFERHNINLRIDDGRFGGGTVIPHSGKLSAHNWGTYRNQHFTSWRKGLFRYAIIADEIYTKRSGVADGDSFLVDGNRFFYNKSSLTQSGTFMHELGHSLGLTKGRFPNSYIDKDSLSRESMDYYSCLNYLYQYTLVDYS
;
A
#
# COMPACT_ATOMS: atom_id res chain seq x y z
N MET A 1 -40.17 17.40 -11.98
CA MET A 1 -39.86 17.07 -13.37
C MET A 1 -40.84 16.02 -13.79
N MET A 2 -41.75 16.37 -14.68
CA MET A 2 -42.39 15.33 -15.48
C MET A 2 -41.28 14.45 -16.07
N LEU A 3 -41.47 13.13 -16.18
CA LEU A 3 -40.44 12.20 -16.68
C LEU A 3 -39.85 12.66 -18.02
N GLU A 4 -40.65 13.35 -18.83
CA GLU A 4 -40.26 14.07 -20.04
C GLU A 4 -39.13 15.10 -19.85
N GLU A 5 -39.02 15.79 -18.71
CA GLU A 5 -37.91 16.71 -18.40
C GLU A 5 -36.66 15.97 -17.93
N VAL A 6 -36.77 14.90 -17.13
CA VAL A 6 -35.61 14.06 -16.72
C VAL A 6 -35.03 13.36 -17.94
N ALA A 7 -35.90 12.83 -18.79
CA ALA A 7 -35.55 12.26 -20.08
C ALA A 7 -34.82 13.27 -20.98
N ASN A 8 -35.24 14.54 -20.96
CA ASN A 8 -34.63 15.59 -21.79
C ASN A 8 -33.30 16.11 -21.23
N ASP A 9 -33.18 16.31 -19.92
CA ASP A 9 -31.96 16.83 -19.28
C ASP A 9 -30.83 15.80 -19.29
N PHE A 10 -31.17 14.51 -19.24
CA PHE A 10 -30.21 13.41 -19.22
C PHE A 10 -30.12 12.64 -20.55
N GLU A 11 -30.84 13.07 -21.60
CA GLU A 11 -30.96 12.39 -22.90
C GLU A 11 -31.33 10.89 -22.80
N VAL A 12 -32.05 10.51 -21.75
CA VAL A 12 -32.51 9.13 -21.50
C VAL A 12 -34.00 8.97 -21.84
N THR A 13 -34.48 7.73 -21.94
CA THR A 13 -35.92 7.50 -22.12
C THR A 13 -36.69 7.76 -20.82
N GLU A 14 -37.98 8.11 -20.90
CA GLU A 14 -38.83 8.31 -19.70
C GLU A 14 -38.83 7.09 -18.76
N TRP A 15 -38.67 5.88 -19.31
CA TRP A 15 -38.59 4.65 -18.51
C TRP A 15 -37.27 4.52 -17.74
N GLU A 16 -36.16 4.98 -18.32
CA GLU A 16 -34.86 5.03 -17.63
C GLU A 16 -34.83 6.14 -16.58
N ALA A 17 -35.51 7.26 -16.84
CA ALA A 17 -35.73 8.31 -15.86
C ALA A 17 -36.58 7.83 -14.65
N GLU A 18 -37.58 6.98 -14.90
CA GLU A 18 -38.42 6.36 -13.87
C GLU A 18 -37.60 5.50 -12.90
N ILE A 19 -36.63 4.74 -13.40
CA ILE A 19 -35.74 3.90 -12.59
C ILE A 19 -34.79 4.78 -11.76
N LEU A 20 -34.23 5.82 -12.37
CA LEU A 20 -33.30 6.73 -11.71
C LEU A 20 -33.94 7.45 -10.50
N VAL A 21 -35.20 7.86 -10.65
CA VAL A 21 -35.96 8.52 -9.57
C VAL A 21 -36.26 7.54 -8.43
N GLN A 22 -36.61 6.29 -8.74
CA GLN A 22 -36.90 5.27 -7.75
C GLN A 22 -35.66 4.92 -6.90
N GLU A 23 -34.49 4.83 -7.53
CA GLU A 23 -33.23 4.54 -6.83
C GLU A 23 -32.82 5.68 -5.88
N ILE A 24 -33.05 6.94 -6.26
CA ILE A 24 -32.81 8.11 -5.40
C ILE A 24 -33.77 8.13 -4.20
N GLU A 25 -35.04 7.79 -4.40
CA GLU A 25 -36.03 7.70 -3.32
C GLU A 25 -35.66 6.60 -2.31
N ASP A 26 -35.19 5.45 -2.79
CA ASP A 26 -34.78 4.33 -1.94
C ASP A 26 -33.51 4.66 -1.12
N VAL A 27 -32.55 5.41 -1.70
CA VAL A 27 -31.36 5.91 -0.99
C VAL A 27 -31.73 6.93 0.09
N MET A 28 -32.65 7.86 -0.20
CA MET A 28 -33.11 8.84 0.79
C MET A 28 -33.86 8.18 1.97
N LEU A 29 -34.63 7.12 1.71
CA LEU A 29 -35.29 6.33 2.74
C LEU A 29 -34.30 5.55 3.61
N ALA A 30 -33.27 4.96 3.01
CA ALA A 30 -32.22 4.25 3.74
C ALA A 30 -31.44 5.19 4.68
N ASN A 31 -31.02 6.36 4.20
CA ASN A 31 -30.28 7.34 5.00
C ASN A 31 -31.13 7.92 6.16
N ALA A 32 -32.44 8.07 5.96
CA ALA A 32 -33.36 8.51 7.01
C ALA A 32 -33.59 7.44 8.11
N GLU A 33 -33.60 6.15 7.74
CA GLU A 33 -33.68 5.04 8.71
C GLU A 33 -32.36 4.84 9.46
N GLU A 34 -31.21 5.06 8.81
CA GLU A 34 -29.89 4.93 9.41
C GLU A 34 -29.60 6.08 10.39
N ALA A 35 -29.98 7.31 10.07
CA ALA A 35 -29.93 8.46 10.97
C ALA A 35 -30.72 8.23 12.29
N GLN A 36 -31.82 7.46 12.24
CA GLN A 36 -32.55 7.03 13.44
C GLN A 36 -31.90 5.83 14.15
N ALA A 37 -31.20 4.95 13.42
CA ALA A 37 -30.50 3.79 13.99
C ALA A 37 -29.19 4.16 14.71
N HIS A 38 -28.53 5.25 14.32
CA HIS A 38 -27.32 5.78 14.98
C HIS A 38 -27.58 6.26 16.42
N GLU A 39 -28.83 6.57 16.81
CA GLU A 39 -29.20 6.81 18.21
C GLU A 39 -29.29 5.54 19.07
N TRP A 40 -29.33 4.34 18.47
CA TRP A 40 -29.65 3.08 19.18
C TRP A 40 -28.54 2.01 19.20
N ARG A 41 -27.43 2.19 18.47
CA ARG A 41 -26.36 1.16 18.36
C ARG A 41 -25.11 1.36 19.23
N ALA A 42 -25.17 2.21 20.24
CA ALA A 42 -24.12 2.28 21.28
C ALA A 42 -24.31 1.22 22.38
N VAL A 43 -24.40 -0.08 22.07
CA VAL A 43 -24.41 -1.14 23.09
C VAL A 43 -23.76 -2.44 22.57
N GLU A 44 -22.51 -2.70 23.03
CA GLU A 44 -21.84 -3.99 23.33
C GLU A 44 -20.36 -4.03 22.93
N LEU A 45 -19.51 -3.12 23.44
CA LEU A 45 -18.07 -3.35 23.52
C LEU A 45 -17.46 -2.76 24.81
N ASP A 46 -16.98 -3.70 25.64
CA ASP A 46 -16.09 -3.68 26.83
C ASP A 46 -16.01 -2.43 27.75
N GLU A 47 -16.37 -2.62 29.04
CA GLU A 47 -16.42 -1.58 30.09
C GLU A 47 -15.06 -0.97 30.47
N GLU A 48 -13.93 -1.59 30.09
CA GLU A 48 -12.58 -1.08 30.42
C GLU A 48 -12.07 0.03 29.48
N PHE A 49 -12.57 0.13 28.25
CA PHE A 49 -12.08 1.09 27.25
C PHE A 49 -12.53 2.54 27.54
N TRP A 50 -13.75 2.73 28.03
CA TRP A 50 -14.33 4.06 28.25
C TRP A 50 -13.96 4.71 29.59
N ALA A 51 -13.42 3.96 30.56
CA ALA A 51 -13.01 4.53 31.85
C ALA A 51 -11.81 5.49 31.75
N GLN A 52 -11.04 5.44 30.66
CA GLN A 52 -9.80 6.21 30.51
C GLN A 52 -9.95 7.50 29.68
N ASN A 53 -11.06 7.71 28.96
CA ASN A 53 -11.17 8.78 27.95
C ASN A 53 -12.43 9.69 28.04
N SER A 54 -13.11 9.77 29.19
CA SER A 54 -14.29 10.64 29.30
C SER A 54 -13.94 12.13 29.44
N PHE A 55 -14.23 12.91 28.40
CA PHE A 55 -14.63 14.32 28.54
C PHE A 55 -16.16 14.39 28.39
N ALA A 56 -16.86 14.59 29.51
CA ALA A 56 -18.31 14.68 29.55
C ALA A 56 -18.80 16.07 29.13
N TYR A 57 -19.78 16.11 28.22
CA TYR A 57 -20.72 17.24 28.09
C TYR A 57 -22.10 16.74 28.55
N ASP A 58 -22.65 17.37 29.58
CA ASP A 58 -24.03 17.17 30.02
C ASP A 58 -24.98 17.92 29.07
N VAL A 59 -26.00 17.25 28.54
CA VAL A 59 -27.14 17.89 27.85
C VAL A 59 -28.44 17.39 28.50
N GLU A 60 -29.25 18.34 28.95
CA GLU A 60 -30.58 18.13 29.53
C GLU A 60 -31.59 17.63 28.48
N VAL A 61 -32.33 16.58 28.84
CA VAL A 61 -33.45 16.00 28.08
C VAL A 61 -34.67 16.92 28.15
N ILE A 62 -35.25 17.28 27.01
CA ILE A 62 -36.59 17.86 26.90
C ILE A 62 -37.55 16.77 26.39
N ASP A 63 -38.68 16.65 27.06
CA ASP A 63 -39.67 15.56 27.06
C ASP A 63 -40.33 15.30 25.69
N ALA A 64 -40.50 14.02 25.36
CA ALA A 64 -41.08 13.49 24.13
C ALA A 64 -42.50 12.98 24.42
N ASP A 65 -43.52 13.80 24.15
CA ASP A 65 -44.92 13.38 24.15
C ASP A 65 -45.78 14.40 23.37
N ASP A 66 -45.62 14.47 22.04
CA ASP A 66 -46.76 14.67 21.13
C ASP A 66 -46.39 14.40 19.66
N HIS A 67 -47.28 13.69 18.96
CA HIS A 67 -47.33 13.42 17.51
C HIS A 67 -46.68 12.13 16.96
N GLN A 68 -47.24 10.98 17.34
CA GLN A 68 -47.41 9.84 16.43
C GLN A 68 -48.68 10.04 15.57
N SER A 69 -48.54 10.21 14.25
CA SER A 69 -49.35 9.52 13.21
C SER A 69 -49.15 10.16 11.83
N MET A 70 -48.78 9.34 10.83
CA MET A 70 -49.35 9.27 9.46
C MET A 70 -48.25 8.86 8.49
N PHE A 71 -48.42 7.75 7.76
CA PHE A 71 -48.11 7.64 6.31
C PHE A 71 -48.78 6.36 5.74
N ASP A 72 -49.49 6.53 4.62
CA ASP A 72 -50.02 5.49 3.73
C ASP A 72 -49.50 5.86 2.33
N MET A 73 -48.67 5.01 1.73
CA MET A 73 -47.63 5.36 0.73
C MET A 73 -48.00 5.01 -0.73
N ASP A 74 -49.27 4.79 -1.06
CA ASP A 74 -49.68 4.32 -2.40
C ASP A 74 -49.94 5.45 -3.45
N THR A 75 -49.57 6.72 -3.21
CA THR A 75 -49.92 7.83 -4.13
C THR A 75 -48.88 8.95 -4.36
N LEU A 76 -47.59 8.79 -4.08
CA LEU A 76 -46.61 9.85 -4.42
C LEU A 76 -45.74 9.49 -5.64
N GLN A 77 -45.90 10.25 -6.71
CA GLN A 77 -44.91 10.41 -7.78
C GLN A 77 -44.17 11.72 -7.51
N VAL A 78 -42.91 11.67 -7.08
CA VAL A 78 -42.17 12.87 -6.67
C VAL A 78 -41.32 13.39 -7.82
N ASN A 79 -41.79 14.47 -8.42
CA ASN A 79 -41.18 15.05 -9.60
C ASN A 79 -40.53 16.40 -9.22
N THR A 80 -39.22 16.43 -8.91
CA THR A 80 -38.40 17.59 -8.48
C THR A 80 -38.72 18.31 -7.18
N VAL A 81 -37.66 18.91 -6.62
CA VAL A 81 -37.62 19.92 -5.55
C VAL A 81 -38.72 21.00 -5.65
N TYR A 82 -39.25 21.31 -6.83
CA TYR A 82 -40.37 22.25 -6.98
C TYR A 82 -41.78 21.65 -6.79
N ASP A 83 -42.00 20.34 -6.98
CA ASP A 83 -43.30 19.70 -6.72
C ASP A 83 -43.43 19.16 -5.28
N PHE A 84 -42.32 19.02 -4.55
CA PHE A 84 -42.35 18.73 -3.10
C PHE A 84 -42.99 19.88 -2.27
N VAL A 85 -43.09 21.07 -2.87
CA VAL A 85 -43.51 22.33 -2.25
C VAL A 85 -45.03 22.47 -2.09
N GLU A 86 -45.85 21.70 -2.81
CA GLU A 86 -47.31 21.92 -2.81
C GLU A 86 -48.10 21.09 -1.78
N TYR A 87 -47.49 20.08 -1.14
CA TYR A 87 -48.22 19.13 -0.28
C TYR A 87 -48.03 19.34 1.23
N TRP A 88 -47.06 20.15 1.63
CA TRP A 88 -46.78 20.45 3.04
C TRP A 88 -46.99 21.94 3.27
N GLY A 89 -47.65 22.28 4.38
CA GLY A 89 -47.85 23.67 4.78
C GLY A 89 -46.56 24.46 4.90
N GLU A 90 -46.69 25.75 5.24
CA GLU A 90 -45.55 26.67 5.40
C GLU A 90 -44.42 26.03 6.22
N TRP A 91 -43.27 25.85 5.57
CA TRP A 91 -42.04 25.37 6.19
C TRP A 91 -41.59 26.36 7.27
N THR A 92 -40.99 25.86 8.35
CA THR A 92 -40.26 26.76 9.24
C THR A 92 -39.02 27.31 8.52
N GLU A 93 -38.54 28.47 8.99
CA GLU A 93 -37.28 29.05 8.50
C GLU A 93 -36.14 28.03 8.58
N ASP A 94 -36.06 27.29 9.69
CA ASP A 94 -35.06 26.25 9.92
C ASP A 94 -35.11 25.09 8.90
N GLN A 95 -36.31 24.62 8.55
CA GLN A 95 -36.45 23.53 7.57
C GLN A 95 -36.08 24.00 6.15
N SER A 96 -36.44 25.24 5.81
CA SER A 96 -36.11 25.82 4.50
C SER A 96 -34.60 26.02 4.36
N ASP A 97 -33.96 26.50 5.43
CA ASP A 97 -32.51 26.67 5.48
C ASP A 97 -31.78 25.32 5.39
N TYR A 98 -32.28 24.27 6.06
CA TYR A 98 -31.73 22.92 5.95
C TYR A 98 -31.78 22.39 4.51
N PHE A 99 -32.94 22.45 3.85
CA PHE A 99 -33.06 21.99 2.46
C PHE A 99 -32.22 22.82 1.49
N ASN A 100 -32.17 24.14 1.68
CA ASN A 100 -31.33 25.01 0.87
C ASN A 100 -29.85 24.66 1.04
N ARG A 101 -29.40 24.23 2.23
CA ARG A 101 -28.01 23.77 2.44
C ARG A 101 -27.76 22.44 1.77
N LEU A 102 -28.66 21.47 1.96
CA LEU A 102 -28.51 20.10 1.45
C LEU A 102 -28.41 20.06 -0.09
N PHE A 103 -29.23 20.85 -0.79
CA PHE A 103 -29.26 20.89 -2.25
C PHE A 103 -28.37 21.99 -2.86
N SER A 104 -27.43 22.52 -2.09
CA SER A 104 -26.54 23.59 -2.55
C SER A 104 -25.19 23.04 -3.03
N ASP A 105 -24.69 23.67 -4.09
CA ASP A 105 -23.33 23.48 -4.61
C ASP A 105 -22.29 24.38 -3.91
N SER A 106 -22.70 25.11 -2.87
CA SER A 106 -21.85 26.07 -2.14
C SER A 106 -21.67 25.73 -0.66
N TYR A 107 -22.33 24.69 -0.18
CA TYR A 107 -22.10 24.13 1.16
C TYR A 107 -21.33 22.81 1.04
N ASP A 108 -20.43 22.61 1.98
CA ASP A 108 -19.55 21.45 2.20
C ASP A 108 -19.48 21.36 3.74
N ASP A 109 -20.52 20.75 4.31
CA ASP A 109 -20.84 20.89 5.73
C ASP A 109 -19.87 20.11 6.62
N ASP A 110 -19.27 19.04 6.10
CA ASP A 110 -18.22 18.31 6.80
C ASP A 110 -16.81 18.84 6.46
N SER A 111 -16.59 19.49 5.31
CA SER A 111 -15.30 19.97 4.83
C SER A 111 -14.33 18.88 4.37
N ASP A 112 -14.81 17.90 3.62
CA ASP A 112 -13.99 16.90 2.92
C ASP A 112 -13.65 17.27 1.46
N GLY A 113 -14.30 18.31 0.93
CA GLY A 113 -14.09 18.83 -0.42
C GLY A 113 -15.13 18.39 -1.46
N LEU A 114 -16.14 17.61 -1.08
CA LEU A 114 -17.40 17.48 -1.81
C LEU A 114 -18.40 18.52 -1.33
N THR A 115 -19.34 18.89 -2.19
CA THR A 115 -20.45 19.75 -1.78
C THR A 115 -21.60 18.88 -1.33
N ASN A 116 -22.47 19.37 -0.45
CA ASN A 116 -23.65 18.63 0.02
C ASN A 116 -24.50 18.09 -1.15
N LEU A 117 -24.61 18.86 -2.25
CA LEU A 117 -25.28 18.43 -3.47
C LEU A 117 -24.52 17.30 -4.20
N SER A 118 -23.18 17.35 -4.24
CA SER A 118 -22.35 16.30 -4.86
C SER A 118 -22.42 15.00 -4.05
N GLU A 119 -22.40 15.10 -2.74
CA GLU A 119 -22.54 13.97 -1.81
C GLU A 119 -23.91 13.31 -1.99
N LEU A 120 -24.98 14.11 -2.09
CA LEU A 120 -26.30 13.58 -2.40
C LEU A 120 -26.36 12.81 -3.72
N TYR A 121 -25.62 13.24 -4.75
CA TYR A 121 -25.52 12.50 -6.01
C TYR A 121 -24.63 11.26 -5.91
N ALA A 122 -23.62 11.26 -5.04
CA ALA A 122 -22.74 10.12 -4.79
C ALA A 122 -23.37 9.08 -3.84
N GLY A 123 -24.40 9.47 -3.10
CA GLY A 123 -25.05 8.67 -2.05
C GLY A 123 -24.43 8.86 -0.66
N THR A 124 -23.34 9.64 -0.56
CA THR A 124 -22.60 9.88 0.68
C THR A 124 -23.33 10.86 1.61
N ASP A 125 -22.94 10.92 2.89
CA ASP A 125 -23.57 11.73 3.94
C ASP A 125 -22.94 13.13 4.04
N PRO A 126 -23.69 14.22 3.74
CA PRO A 126 -23.21 15.61 3.80
C PRO A 126 -22.68 16.12 5.14
N TYR A 127 -22.81 15.32 6.19
CA TYR A 127 -22.35 15.63 7.53
C TYR A 127 -21.23 14.68 8.02
N ASN A 128 -20.78 13.76 7.17
CA ASN A 128 -19.79 12.76 7.52
C ASN A 128 -18.81 12.49 6.39
N LYS A 129 -17.54 12.85 6.63
CA LYS A 129 -16.45 12.81 5.63
C LYS A 129 -16.10 11.44 5.07
N ASP A 130 -16.56 10.40 5.72
CA ASP A 130 -16.17 9.00 5.54
C ASP A 130 -17.43 8.20 5.79
N SER A 131 -18.27 8.13 4.75
CA SER A 131 -19.65 7.67 4.84
C SER A 131 -19.74 6.20 5.20
N ASP A 132 -18.80 5.38 4.75
CA ASP A 132 -18.77 3.94 5.00
C ASP A 132 -17.84 3.52 6.16
N GLY A 133 -17.03 4.45 6.66
CA GLY A 133 -16.23 4.31 7.87
C GLY A 133 -14.95 3.50 7.68
N ASP A 134 -14.44 3.40 6.46
CA ASP A 134 -13.23 2.64 6.14
C ASP A 134 -11.93 3.41 6.46
N GLY A 135 -12.04 4.73 6.69
CA GLY A 135 -10.97 5.64 7.06
C GLY A 135 -10.39 6.47 5.90
N TRP A 136 -10.90 6.31 4.69
CA TRP A 136 -10.69 7.21 3.56
C TRP A 136 -11.84 8.22 3.48
N ALA A 137 -11.51 9.47 3.18
CA ALA A 137 -12.55 10.48 3.02
C ALA A 137 -13.26 10.38 1.66
N ASP A 138 -14.59 10.53 1.63
CA ASP A 138 -15.42 10.49 0.44
C ASP A 138 -14.94 11.50 -0.61
N GLY A 139 -14.61 12.71 -0.14
CA GLY A 139 -14.07 13.79 -0.93
C GLY A 139 -12.56 13.84 -1.03
N PRO A 140 -12.01 14.71 -1.91
CA PRO A 140 -10.58 14.83 -2.17
C PRO A 140 -9.82 15.55 -1.05
N SER A 141 -9.84 14.96 0.16
CA SER A 141 -9.12 15.42 1.34
C SER A 141 -8.02 14.47 1.81
N ASN A 142 -8.01 13.22 1.34
CA ASN A 142 -6.87 12.32 1.51
C ASN A 142 -5.66 12.85 0.72
N ILE A 143 -4.44 12.54 1.18
CA ILE A 143 -3.22 13.08 0.57
C ILE A 143 -2.26 11.96 0.18
N ARG A 144 -1.89 11.92 -1.10
CA ARG A 144 -0.80 11.14 -1.65
C ARG A 144 0.47 11.98 -1.69
N TYR A 145 1.50 11.53 -0.99
CA TYR A 145 2.84 12.11 -0.94
C TYR A 145 3.77 11.35 -1.88
N GLN A 146 4.41 12.06 -2.81
CA GLN A 146 5.41 11.49 -3.71
C GLN A 146 6.78 12.08 -3.37
N LEU A 147 7.74 11.21 -3.06
CA LEU A 147 9.13 11.60 -2.83
C LEU A 147 9.89 11.48 -4.15
N ARG A 148 10.28 12.63 -4.69
CA ARG A 148 11.06 12.74 -5.91
C ARG A 148 12.52 13.00 -5.59
N LEU A 149 13.42 12.13 -6.06
CA LEU A 149 14.86 12.40 -6.07
C LEU A 149 15.13 13.45 -7.16
N GLU A 150 15.39 14.69 -6.74
CA GLU A 150 15.52 15.83 -7.63
C GLU A 150 16.97 15.98 -8.12
N THR A 151 17.92 16.04 -7.20
CA THR A 151 19.34 16.22 -7.52
C THR A 151 20.24 15.39 -6.61
N VAL A 152 21.34 14.90 -7.18
CA VAL A 152 22.45 14.30 -6.42
C VAL A 152 23.74 14.95 -6.89
N SER A 153 24.48 15.56 -5.97
CA SER A 153 25.82 16.07 -6.24
C SER A 153 26.84 15.27 -5.46
N ARG A 154 27.95 14.89 -6.10
CA ARG A 154 29.11 14.26 -5.45
C ARG A 154 30.29 15.22 -5.55
N SER A 155 31.07 15.31 -4.48
CA SER A 155 32.34 16.01 -4.49
C SER A 155 33.36 15.21 -3.68
N ASP A 156 34.53 14.99 -4.25
CA ASP A 156 35.59 14.23 -3.60
C ASP A 156 36.20 15.00 -2.44
N HIS A 157 36.38 14.32 -1.32
CA HIS A 157 37.05 14.91 -0.17
C HIS A 157 38.54 14.56 -0.17
N TYR A 158 39.27 15.06 -1.18
CA TYR A 158 40.70 14.77 -1.33
C TYR A 158 41.55 15.45 -0.23
N SER A 159 42.24 14.64 0.58
CA SER A 159 43.41 15.11 1.32
C SER A 159 44.65 14.75 0.50
N PHE A 160 45.46 15.74 0.15
CA PHE A 160 46.66 15.62 -0.70
C PHE A 160 47.68 14.54 -0.27
N TRP A 161 47.55 13.97 0.92
CA TRP A 161 48.43 12.92 1.47
C TRP A 161 47.80 11.52 1.51
N ASP A 162 46.53 11.36 1.13
CA ASP A 162 45.78 10.10 1.19
C ASP A 162 45.48 9.64 -0.24
N THR A 163 46.49 9.02 -0.88
CA THR A 163 46.51 8.68 -2.32
C THR A 163 46.15 7.22 -2.60
N ALA A 164 45.44 6.56 -1.70
CA ALA A 164 45.03 5.18 -1.88
C ALA A 164 43.55 5.02 -1.53
N TYR A 165 42.75 4.53 -2.48
CA TYR A 165 41.37 4.03 -2.35
C TYR A 165 40.19 5.04 -2.44
N CYS A 166 40.35 6.20 -3.08
CA CYS A 166 39.21 7.10 -3.37
C CYS A 166 39.00 7.30 -4.89
N THR A 167 39.02 6.21 -5.68
CA THR A 167 38.78 6.24 -7.13
C THR A 167 37.42 5.57 -7.36
N GLY A 168 36.33 6.25 -7.73
CA GLY A 168 36.17 7.57 -8.34
C GLY A 168 35.58 7.51 -9.76
N GLU A 169 34.94 6.41 -10.13
CA GLU A 169 34.15 6.26 -11.36
C GLU A 169 32.85 5.55 -10.92
N ASP A 170 31.99 6.30 -10.22
CA ASP A 170 31.04 5.69 -9.28
C ASP A 170 29.64 5.67 -9.92
N GLU A 171 29.35 4.57 -10.62
CA GLU A 171 28.00 4.20 -11.02
C GLU A 171 27.16 4.05 -9.75
N ILE A 172 26.34 5.04 -9.39
CA ILE A 172 25.61 4.97 -8.12
C ILE A 172 24.19 4.45 -8.29
N TYR A 173 23.70 3.79 -7.25
CA TYR A 173 22.28 3.53 -7.11
C TYR A 173 21.80 3.79 -5.68
N PHE A 174 20.49 3.97 -5.56
CA PHE A 174 19.82 4.18 -4.29
C PHE A 174 18.98 2.96 -3.97
N ILE A 175 18.95 2.57 -2.70
CA ILE A 175 17.91 1.72 -2.16
C ILE A 175 16.98 2.60 -1.33
N VAL A 176 15.71 2.63 -1.67
CA VAL A 176 14.63 3.38 -0.99
C VAL A 176 13.59 2.37 -0.54
N ASP A 177 13.47 2.17 0.77
CA ASP A 177 12.63 1.13 1.38
C ASP A 177 12.71 -0.22 0.68
N ASP A 178 13.95 -0.69 0.54
CA ASP A 178 14.37 -1.94 -0.08
C ASP A 178 14.21 -2.00 -1.61
N ALA A 179 13.65 -0.98 -2.27
CA ALA A 179 13.62 -0.90 -3.73
C ALA A 179 14.84 -0.18 -4.31
N ARG A 180 15.45 -0.73 -5.37
CA ARG A 180 16.59 -0.14 -6.09
C ARG A 180 16.14 0.88 -7.14
N TRP A 181 16.86 2.00 -7.18
CA TRP A 181 16.68 3.11 -8.10
C TRP A 181 18.02 3.55 -8.71
N PRO A 182 18.07 3.85 -10.02
CA PRO A 182 16.96 3.77 -10.96
C PRO A 182 16.53 2.32 -11.23
N LYS A 183 15.28 2.15 -11.67
CA LYS A 183 14.81 0.85 -12.19
C LYS A 183 15.72 0.48 -13.38
N ALA A 184 16.18 -0.78 -13.47
CA ALA A 184 17.04 -1.16 -14.57
C ALA A 184 16.32 -1.01 -15.92
N GLY A 185 17.08 -0.66 -16.95
CA GLY A 185 16.56 -0.63 -18.31
C GLY A 185 16.23 -2.04 -18.82
N ALA A 186 15.27 -2.12 -19.76
CA ALA A 186 14.84 -3.38 -20.38
C ALA A 186 15.96 -4.18 -21.10
N THR A 187 17.12 -3.57 -21.30
CA THR A 187 18.25 -4.11 -22.09
C THR A 187 19.00 -5.25 -21.39
N TYR A 188 18.99 -5.31 -20.06
CA TYR A 188 19.81 -6.27 -19.28
C TYR A 188 19.06 -7.54 -18.84
N GLY A 189 17.83 -7.72 -19.35
CA GLY A 189 17.00 -8.87 -19.05
C GLY A 189 16.28 -8.78 -17.71
N ASN A 190 15.18 -9.52 -17.65
CA ASN A 190 14.17 -9.55 -16.60
C ASN A 190 14.71 -9.75 -15.15
N SER A 191 15.89 -10.35 -14.98
CA SER A 191 16.53 -10.53 -13.66
C SER A 191 17.30 -9.33 -13.12
N ALA A 192 17.70 -8.38 -13.97
CA ALA A 192 18.79 -7.48 -13.66
C ALA A 192 18.30 -6.29 -12.80
N ILE A 193 18.73 -6.23 -11.55
CA ILE A 193 18.69 -5.03 -10.70
C ILE A 193 19.93 -4.18 -10.93
N ASN A 194 20.28 -3.85 -12.17
CA ASN A 194 21.52 -3.16 -12.51
C ASN A 194 21.29 -1.74 -13.06
N GLY A 195 20.24 -1.08 -12.57
CA GLY A 195 20.06 0.34 -12.85
C GLY A 195 21.02 1.14 -11.98
N PHE A 196 21.73 2.08 -12.60
CA PHE A 196 22.62 3.03 -11.95
C PHE A 196 22.54 4.39 -12.64
N TRP A 197 23.04 5.41 -11.95
CA TRP A 197 23.35 6.71 -12.52
C TRP A 197 24.85 6.91 -12.51
N GLU A 198 25.39 7.27 -13.67
CA GLU A 198 26.75 7.79 -13.78
C GLU A 198 26.89 9.07 -12.94
N LEU A 199 27.88 9.11 -12.05
CA LEU A 199 28.17 10.30 -11.25
C LEU A 199 29.68 10.50 -11.05
N ASP A 200 30.26 11.27 -11.97
CA ASP A 200 31.69 11.62 -11.94
C ASP A 200 32.05 12.50 -10.72
N ASP A 201 33.36 12.63 -10.47
CA ASP A 201 33.90 13.55 -9.47
C ASP A 201 33.43 15.00 -9.73
N ASP A 202 32.97 15.67 -8.67
CA ASP A 202 32.47 17.05 -8.70
C ASP A 202 31.29 17.27 -9.67
N GLU A 203 30.55 16.21 -10.01
CA GLU A 203 29.36 16.25 -10.84
C GLU A 203 28.07 16.42 -10.02
N THR A 204 27.03 16.91 -10.70
CA THR A 204 25.65 16.84 -10.24
C THR A 204 24.80 16.20 -11.30
N ILE A 205 23.97 15.24 -10.90
CA ILE A 205 22.92 14.65 -11.74
C ILE A 205 21.54 15.13 -11.30
N TRP A 206 20.58 15.03 -12.22
CA TRP A 206 19.18 15.40 -12.02
C TRP A 206 18.26 14.22 -12.33
N PRO A 207 18.19 13.20 -11.45
CA PRO A 207 17.39 12.01 -11.71
C PRO A 207 15.91 12.31 -11.98
N ASN A 208 15.37 13.33 -11.31
CA ASN A 208 13.97 13.78 -11.41
C ASN A 208 12.95 12.61 -11.33
N THR A 209 13.23 11.64 -10.47
CA THR A 209 12.52 10.35 -10.41
C THR A 209 11.73 10.24 -9.12
N ILE A 210 10.46 9.83 -9.19
CA ILE A 210 9.68 9.46 -7.98
C ILE A 210 10.24 8.13 -7.50
N VAL A 211 10.72 8.10 -6.26
CA VAL A 211 11.38 6.93 -5.66
C VAL A 211 10.58 6.31 -4.51
N GLU A 212 9.53 6.98 -4.06
CA GLU A 212 8.62 6.49 -3.02
C GLU A 212 7.28 7.23 -3.13
N GLU A 213 6.20 6.54 -2.80
CA GLU A 213 4.86 7.11 -2.65
C GLU A 213 4.28 6.67 -1.31
N ARG A 214 3.54 7.57 -0.65
CA ARG A 214 2.83 7.30 0.61
C ARG A 214 1.46 7.94 0.58
N VAL A 215 0.51 7.36 1.29
CA VAL A 215 -0.83 7.95 1.44
C VAL A 215 -1.14 8.29 2.89
N MET A 216 -1.93 9.33 3.08
CA MET A 216 -2.39 9.82 4.37
C MET A 216 -3.90 9.65 4.44
N PRO A 217 -4.41 8.63 5.15
CA PRO A 217 -5.83 8.52 5.48
C PRO A 217 -6.23 9.57 6.50
N MET A 218 -7.52 9.69 6.80
CA MET A 218 -8.04 10.68 7.75
C MET A 218 -7.39 10.57 9.14
N ASN A 219 -7.19 9.34 9.61
CA ASN A 219 -6.45 9.04 10.84
C ASN A 219 -4.98 8.71 10.55
N GLY A 220 -4.33 9.55 9.76
CA GLY A 220 -3.00 9.30 9.21
C GLY A 220 -1.83 9.34 10.20
N PRO A 221 -0.66 8.85 9.78
CA PRO A 221 0.53 8.76 10.62
C PRO A 221 1.14 10.14 10.93
N THR A 222 1.76 10.29 12.11
CA THR A 222 2.43 11.55 12.49
C THR A 222 3.82 11.75 11.86
N ARG A 223 4.30 10.75 11.11
CA ARG A 223 5.60 10.73 10.41
C ARG A 223 5.51 9.78 9.21
N MET A 224 6.22 10.09 8.14
CA MET A 224 6.29 9.26 6.94
C MET A 224 7.75 9.05 6.54
N ARG A 225 8.42 8.09 7.18
CA ARG A 225 9.87 7.91 6.99
C ARG A 225 10.16 6.88 5.91
N SER A 226 11.04 7.27 5.01
CA SER A 226 11.68 6.39 4.05
C SER A 226 13.14 6.18 4.44
N LYS A 227 13.58 4.93 4.47
CA LYS A 227 14.96 4.53 4.71
C LYS A 227 15.67 4.47 3.37
N ILE A 228 16.74 5.25 3.26
CA ILE A 228 17.48 5.44 2.02
C ILE A 228 18.92 5.03 2.24
N SER A 229 19.50 4.37 1.25
CA SER A 229 20.95 4.14 1.20
C SER A 229 21.50 4.35 -0.20
N ILE A 230 22.77 4.76 -0.25
CA ILE A 230 23.52 5.00 -1.48
C ILE A 230 24.60 3.94 -1.57
N TRP A 231 24.76 3.38 -2.77
CA TRP A 231 25.66 2.27 -3.05
C TRP A 231 26.42 2.55 -4.34
N ASP A 232 27.62 1.98 -4.42
CA ASP A 232 28.42 1.90 -5.63
C ASP A 232 28.04 0.64 -6.41
N ASP A 233 27.79 0.77 -7.70
CA ASP A 233 27.65 -0.35 -8.64
C ASP A 233 29.04 -0.66 -9.19
N ASP A 234 29.62 -1.79 -8.82
CA ASP A 234 30.96 -2.19 -9.27
C ASP A 234 30.94 -2.92 -10.63
N ALA A 235 29.85 -2.75 -11.39
CA ALA A 235 29.52 -3.51 -12.60
C ALA A 235 30.55 -3.35 -13.73
N GLU A 236 31.39 -2.31 -13.69
CA GLU A 236 32.45 -2.09 -14.67
C GLU A 236 33.66 -3.04 -14.53
N HIS A 237 33.83 -3.75 -13.40
CA HIS A 237 35.14 -4.32 -13.05
C HIS A 237 35.44 -5.78 -13.44
N ASP A 238 34.50 -6.57 -13.96
CA ASP A 238 34.83 -7.81 -14.67
C ASP A 238 33.70 -8.31 -15.60
N LEU A 239 34.06 -8.80 -16.79
CA LEU A 239 33.16 -9.26 -17.86
C LEU A 239 32.41 -10.57 -17.55
N LYS A 240 31.97 -10.78 -16.31
CA LYS A 240 31.07 -11.87 -15.95
C LYS A 240 29.68 -11.29 -15.79
N VAL A 241 28.81 -11.67 -16.71
CA VAL A 241 27.38 -11.34 -16.79
C VAL A 241 26.57 -11.77 -15.53
N ASP A 242 27.25 -12.28 -14.50
CA ASP A 242 26.68 -12.83 -13.27
C ASP A 242 27.36 -12.22 -12.01
N ASP A 243 27.98 -11.03 -12.08
CA ASP A 243 28.62 -10.43 -10.90
C ASP A 243 27.58 -9.87 -9.93
N TRP A 244 27.09 -10.79 -9.09
CA TRP A 244 26.27 -10.56 -7.90
C TRP A 244 27.16 -10.35 -6.67
N TYR A 245 28.22 -9.53 -6.80
CA TYR A 245 29.07 -9.19 -5.66
C TYR A 245 28.31 -8.28 -4.67
N GLU A 246 28.80 -8.22 -3.44
CA GLU A 246 28.24 -7.30 -2.46
C GLU A 246 28.77 -5.91 -2.82
N ASP A 247 27.91 -5.12 -3.44
CA ASP A 247 28.14 -3.72 -3.80
C ASP A 247 28.64 -2.89 -2.61
N ASP A 248 29.41 -1.85 -2.89
CA ASP A 248 30.01 -1.02 -1.84
C ASP A 248 28.99 -0.03 -1.26
N HIS A 249 28.65 -0.23 0.00
CA HIS A 249 27.74 0.66 0.75
C HIS A 249 28.42 2.00 1.10
N TYR A 250 27.84 3.12 0.66
CA TYR A 250 28.31 4.45 1.05
C TYR A 250 27.68 4.97 2.33
N PHE A 251 26.36 5.13 2.33
CA PHE A 251 25.61 5.77 3.42
C PHE A 251 24.22 5.17 3.57
N SER A 252 23.70 5.20 4.79
CA SER A 252 22.27 4.97 5.09
C SER A 252 21.73 6.13 5.92
N PHE A 253 20.54 6.60 5.60
CA PHE A 253 19.86 7.70 6.28
C PHE A 253 18.33 7.55 6.17
N GLU A 254 17.60 8.39 6.90
CA GLU A 254 16.14 8.46 6.81
C GLU A 254 15.72 9.86 6.37
N VAL A 255 14.66 9.93 5.58
CA VAL A 255 13.94 11.17 5.27
C VAL A 255 12.50 11.03 5.71
N ASP A 256 11.95 12.06 6.36
CA ASP A 256 10.54 12.12 6.74
C ASP A 256 9.82 13.04 5.75
N LEU A 257 8.89 12.50 4.97
CA LEU A 257 8.17 13.23 3.92
C LEU A 257 7.36 14.40 4.51
N LEU A 258 6.99 14.33 5.80
CA LEU A 258 6.28 15.40 6.51
C LEU A 258 7.21 16.54 6.99
N LYS A 259 8.53 16.45 6.74
CA LYS A 259 9.53 17.44 7.16
C LYS A 259 10.12 18.24 5.99
N ALA A 260 9.47 18.22 4.83
CA ALA A 260 9.84 19.09 3.71
C ALA A 260 9.77 20.58 4.12
N ASP A 261 10.68 21.38 3.56
CA ASP A 261 10.73 22.83 3.81
C ASP A 261 9.57 23.58 3.12
N SER A 262 9.56 24.92 3.21
CA SER A 262 8.51 25.74 2.57
C SER A 262 8.46 25.64 1.04
N ASN A 263 9.52 25.13 0.42
CA ASN A 263 9.58 24.85 -1.01
C ASN A 263 9.27 23.37 -1.30
N GLY A 264 8.83 22.59 -0.32
CA GLY A 264 8.62 21.15 -0.44
C GLY A 264 9.91 20.36 -0.62
N GLN A 265 11.07 20.88 -0.22
CA GLN A 265 12.35 20.19 -0.39
C GLN A 265 12.87 19.58 0.90
N ILE A 266 13.56 18.44 0.79
CA ILE A 266 14.37 17.84 1.85
C ILE A 266 15.80 17.76 1.33
N LYS A 267 16.74 18.40 2.03
CA LYS A 267 18.16 18.44 1.64
C LYS A 267 19.00 17.67 2.64
N VAL A 268 19.75 16.70 2.14
CA VAL A 268 20.60 15.82 2.95
C VAL A 268 22.04 16.01 2.51
N VAL A 269 22.93 16.22 3.47
CA VAL A 269 24.37 16.34 3.22
C VAL A 269 25.09 15.22 3.96
N LEU A 270 25.73 14.33 3.21
CA LEU A 270 26.43 13.14 3.70
C LEU A 270 27.91 13.29 3.41
N LYS A 271 28.77 12.94 4.37
CA LYS A 271 30.22 13.09 4.23
C LYS A 271 30.94 11.95 4.94
N ASN A 272 31.83 11.28 4.23
CA ASN A 272 32.82 10.38 4.81
C ASN A 272 34.23 10.87 4.44
N LYS A 273 35.25 10.02 4.56
CA LYS A 273 36.62 10.40 4.22
C LYS A 273 36.87 10.52 2.71
N CYS A 274 36.08 9.82 1.90
CA CYS A 274 36.27 9.66 0.46
C CYS A 274 35.33 10.60 -0.32
N ALA A 275 34.06 10.64 0.06
CA ALA A 275 33.02 11.34 -0.69
C ALA A 275 32.16 12.25 0.20
N ARG A 276 31.67 13.34 -0.42
CA ARG A 276 30.54 14.14 0.04
C ARG A 276 29.41 14.02 -0.97
N PHE A 277 28.21 13.71 -0.48
CA PHE A 277 26.98 13.79 -1.27
C PHE A 277 26.11 14.93 -0.75
N ASP A 278 25.61 15.76 -1.66
CA ASP A 278 24.52 16.70 -1.42
C ASP A 278 23.30 16.22 -2.22
N VAL A 279 22.30 15.70 -1.51
CA VAL A 279 21.09 15.09 -2.09
C VAL A 279 19.89 16.01 -1.83
N THR A 280 19.13 16.32 -2.87
CA THR A 280 17.86 17.05 -2.75
C THR A 280 16.70 16.15 -3.17
N PHE A 281 15.73 16.01 -2.28
CA PHE A 281 14.42 15.45 -2.59
C PHE A 281 13.38 16.56 -2.65
N LYS A 282 12.37 16.35 -3.49
CA LYS A 282 11.15 17.15 -3.57
C LYS A 282 9.98 16.27 -3.12
N VAL A 283 9.18 16.78 -2.20
CA VAL A 283 7.92 16.17 -1.78
C VAL A 283 6.79 16.86 -2.54
N GLU A 284 6.04 16.07 -3.29
CA GLU A 284 4.85 16.49 -4.05
C GLU A 284 3.62 15.90 -3.37
N GLN A 285 2.52 16.65 -3.34
CA GLN A 285 1.26 16.25 -2.70
C GLN A 285 0.14 16.31 -3.72
N THR A 286 -0.62 15.22 -3.81
CA THR A 286 -1.83 15.13 -4.62
C THR A 286 -2.97 14.71 -3.73
N LYS A 287 -4.13 15.36 -3.89
CA LYS A 287 -5.34 14.99 -3.17
C LYS A 287 -6.11 13.92 -3.92
N PHE A 288 -6.72 12.99 -3.20
CA PHE A 288 -7.58 11.97 -3.78
C PHE A 288 -8.77 11.69 -2.84
N ALA A 289 -9.86 11.20 -3.43
CA ALA A 289 -11.06 10.76 -2.76
C ALA A 289 -10.97 9.25 -2.48
N ASP A 290 -11.78 8.76 -1.56
CA ASP A 290 -12.07 7.34 -1.45
C ASP A 290 -12.50 6.78 -2.83
N PRO A 291 -11.85 5.71 -3.33
CA PRO A 291 -12.27 5.05 -4.55
C PRO A 291 -13.73 4.57 -4.54
N ILE A 292 -14.26 4.16 -3.39
CA ILE A 292 -15.60 3.57 -3.22
C ILE A 292 -16.22 4.00 -1.87
N PRO A 293 -16.69 5.25 -1.77
CA PRO A 293 -17.14 5.89 -0.51
C PRO A 293 -18.46 5.37 0.07
N MET A 294 -18.97 4.25 -0.45
CA MET A 294 -20.26 3.67 -0.07
C MET A 294 -20.14 2.15 0.10
N ASP A 295 -18.94 1.66 0.42
CA ASP A 295 -18.73 0.26 0.75
C ASP A 295 -18.27 0.10 2.20
N TYR A 296 -19.10 -0.53 3.02
CA TYR A 296 -18.89 -0.71 4.47
C TYR A 296 -17.72 -1.65 4.85
N GLY A 297 -16.55 -1.49 4.23
CA GLY A 297 -15.27 -2.14 4.54
C GLY A 297 -15.08 -3.53 3.93
N PHE A 298 -15.71 -3.85 2.80
CA PHE A 298 -15.61 -5.18 2.19
C PHE A 298 -14.89 -5.22 0.84
N TYR A 299 -14.74 -4.08 0.19
CA TYR A 299 -14.13 -3.93 -1.11
C TYR A 299 -12.61 -3.91 -0.99
N ASP A 300 -12.00 -4.31 -2.10
CA ASP A 300 -10.57 -4.42 -2.34
C ASP A 300 -10.36 -3.75 -3.69
N THR A 301 -10.03 -2.45 -3.67
CA THR A 301 -10.07 -1.58 -4.86
C THR A 301 -9.09 -2.03 -5.93
N ASP A 302 -7.91 -2.51 -5.54
CA ASP A 302 -6.86 -2.93 -6.47
C ASP A 302 -6.75 -4.45 -6.69
N GLY A 303 -7.53 -5.23 -5.94
CA GLY A 303 -7.66 -6.68 -6.09
C GLY A 303 -6.48 -7.49 -5.56
N ASP A 304 -5.73 -6.99 -4.59
CA ASP A 304 -4.56 -7.67 -4.00
C ASP A 304 -4.90 -8.65 -2.84
N GLY A 305 -6.14 -8.61 -2.35
CA GLY A 305 -6.66 -9.39 -1.23
C GLY A 305 -6.62 -8.69 0.14
N LEU A 306 -6.26 -7.42 0.20
CA LEU A 306 -6.46 -6.49 1.31
C LEU A 306 -7.69 -5.64 1.00
N GLN A 307 -8.42 -5.28 2.04
CA GLN A 307 -9.62 -4.44 1.88
C GLN A 307 -9.24 -3.01 2.22
N ASP A 308 -9.90 -2.02 1.62
CA ASP A 308 -9.54 -0.61 1.72
C ASP A 308 -9.47 -0.12 3.18
N PHE A 309 -10.36 -0.60 4.05
CA PHE A 309 -10.28 -0.34 5.50
C PHE A 309 -9.01 -0.88 6.17
N ASN A 310 -8.53 -2.05 5.72
CA ASN A 310 -7.28 -2.63 6.21
C ASN A 310 -6.09 -1.84 5.70
N GLU A 311 -6.14 -1.33 4.48
CA GLU A 311 -5.09 -0.50 3.90
C GLU A 311 -5.03 0.86 4.57
N SER A 312 -6.16 1.48 4.87
CA SER A 312 -6.25 2.68 5.71
C SER A 312 -5.59 2.44 7.07
N PHE A 313 -5.94 1.34 7.75
CA PHE A 313 -5.31 0.95 9.01
C PHE A 313 -3.79 0.73 8.86
N LEU A 314 -3.35 0.01 7.84
CA LEU A 314 -1.93 -0.26 7.58
C LEU A 314 -1.19 1.04 7.23
N ALA A 315 -1.77 1.96 6.48
CA ALA A 315 -1.23 3.28 6.18
C ALA A 315 -1.05 4.11 7.45
N SER A 316 -2.03 4.10 8.35
CA SER A 316 -1.95 4.76 9.65
C SER A 316 -0.84 4.21 10.55
N VAL A 317 -0.67 2.89 10.58
CA VAL A 317 0.31 2.21 11.46
C VAL A 317 1.72 2.20 10.85
N PHE A 318 1.82 2.07 9.53
CA PHE A 318 3.07 1.91 8.80
C PHE A 318 3.37 3.11 7.90
N GLU A 319 3.16 4.31 8.42
CA GLU A 319 3.77 5.52 7.86
C GLU A 319 3.39 5.75 6.38
N GLY A 320 2.14 5.44 6.03
CA GLY A 320 1.50 5.65 4.73
C GLY A 320 1.86 4.63 3.66
N MET A 321 2.34 3.44 4.04
CA MET A 321 2.91 2.47 3.10
C MET A 321 1.90 1.61 2.34
N ALA A 322 0.65 1.54 2.79
CA ALA A 322 -0.43 0.80 2.13
C ALA A 322 -1.39 1.79 1.45
N ASP A 323 -1.95 1.43 0.30
CA ASP A 323 -2.58 2.34 -0.66
C ASP A 323 -3.71 1.65 -1.43
N PRO A 324 -4.98 2.07 -1.26
CA PRO A 324 -6.14 1.35 -1.79
C PRO A 324 -6.19 1.29 -3.32
N GLU A 325 -5.44 2.16 -3.99
CA GLU A 325 -5.37 2.17 -5.46
C GLU A 325 -4.15 1.41 -6.02
N LYS A 326 -3.33 0.75 -5.17
CA LYS A 326 -2.06 0.15 -5.57
C LYS A 326 -1.69 -1.10 -4.77
N GLN A 327 -1.68 -2.23 -5.49
CA GLN A 327 -1.47 -3.56 -4.91
C GLN A 327 -0.33 -3.60 -3.89
N ASP A 328 -0.66 -3.99 -2.68
CA ASP A 328 0.15 -4.13 -1.51
C ASP A 328 0.36 -5.61 -1.13
N ILE A 329 1.60 -5.95 -0.81
CA ILE A 329 1.92 -7.27 -0.30
C ILE A 329 2.76 -7.10 0.96
N TRP A 330 2.23 -7.57 2.08
CA TRP A 330 2.93 -7.54 3.36
C TRP A 330 3.45 -8.91 3.73
N VAL A 331 4.74 -9.00 4.05
CA VAL A 331 5.36 -10.26 4.48
C VAL A 331 6.17 -10.03 5.76
N GLU A 332 5.82 -10.74 6.83
CA GLU A 332 6.67 -10.87 8.00
C GLU A 332 7.66 -12.01 7.77
N VAL A 333 8.95 -11.75 8.00
CA VAL A 333 10.01 -12.71 7.78
C VAL A 333 10.78 -12.97 9.07
N ASP A 334 10.58 -14.16 9.62
CA ASP A 334 11.36 -14.67 10.73
C ASP A 334 12.61 -15.43 10.25
N ARG A 335 13.55 -15.63 11.17
CA ARG A 335 14.74 -16.46 10.90
C ARG A 335 14.96 -17.51 11.97
N ALA A 336 15.37 -18.70 11.56
CA ALA A 336 15.89 -19.70 12.48
C ALA A 336 17.21 -19.23 13.11
N SER A 337 17.49 -19.63 14.36
CA SER A 337 18.72 -19.20 15.03
C SER A 337 20.02 -19.75 14.42
N ASP A 338 19.93 -20.79 13.57
CA ASP A 338 21.07 -21.48 12.97
C ASP A 338 21.46 -20.98 11.57
N VAL A 339 20.66 -20.13 10.92
CA VAL A 339 20.91 -19.63 9.54
C VAL A 339 21.93 -18.49 9.45
N GLY A 340 22.63 -18.17 10.54
CA GLY A 340 23.63 -17.10 10.56
C GLY A 340 23.02 -15.72 10.28
N SER A 341 23.36 -15.10 9.15
CA SER A 341 22.84 -13.78 8.75
C SER A 341 21.35 -13.80 8.36
N GLY A 342 20.76 -14.96 8.08
CA GLY A 342 19.34 -15.08 7.73
C GLY A 342 19.03 -14.59 6.32
N TRP A 343 18.19 -13.57 6.22
CA TRP A 343 17.86 -12.92 4.96
C TRP A 343 19.02 -12.03 4.50
N ARG A 344 19.55 -12.22 3.28
CA ARG A 344 20.63 -11.37 2.74
C ARG A 344 20.06 -10.05 2.22
N ASP A 345 20.65 -8.91 2.56
CA ASP A 345 20.15 -7.59 2.16
C ASP A 345 19.99 -7.46 0.63
N HIS A 346 21.00 -7.86 -0.14
CA HIS A 346 20.90 -7.92 -1.61
C HIS A 346 19.73 -8.79 -2.09
N ALA A 347 19.45 -9.92 -1.42
CA ALA A 347 18.31 -10.74 -1.78
C ALA A 347 16.97 -10.01 -1.53
N ARG A 348 16.88 -9.20 -0.46
CA ARG A 348 15.70 -8.40 -0.14
C ARG A 348 15.50 -7.36 -1.24
N HIS A 349 16.57 -6.64 -1.56
CA HIS A 349 16.52 -5.59 -2.57
C HIS A 349 16.13 -6.14 -3.95
N MET A 350 16.66 -7.30 -4.33
CA MET A 350 16.28 -7.97 -5.57
C MET A 350 14.79 -8.27 -5.65
N VAL A 351 14.21 -8.85 -4.59
CA VAL A 351 12.80 -9.22 -4.60
C VAL A 351 11.93 -7.96 -4.63
N VAL A 352 12.13 -7.03 -3.69
CA VAL A 352 11.30 -5.81 -3.57
C VAL A 352 11.37 -4.95 -4.83
N SER A 353 12.56 -4.79 -5.42
CA SER A 353 12.73 -4.01 -6.65
C SER A 353 11.95 -4.56 -7.84
N GLN A 354 11.70 -5.88 -7.88
CA GLN A 354 10.95 -6.49 -8.97
C GLN A 354 9.46 -6.20 -8.84
N PHE A 355 8.90 -6.31 -7.63
CA PHE A 355 7.51 -5.87 -7.39
C PHE A 355 7.32 -4.38 -7.68
N GLU A 356 8.27 -3.54 -7.27
CA GLU A 356 8.24 -2.10 -7.54
C GLU A 356 8.27 -1.77 -9.05
N ARG A 357 8.96 -2.56 -9.89
CA ARG A 357 8.90 -2.39 -11.36
C ARG A 357 7.52 -2.63 -11.95
N HIS A 358 6.74 -3.48 -11.29
CA HIS A 358 5.37 -3.82 -11.69
C HIS A 358 4.32 -2.98 -10.97
N ASN A 359 4.74 -1.91 -10.28
CA ASN A 359 3.86 -1.03 -9.52
C ASN A 359 3.12 -1.75 -8.36
N ILE A 360 3.79 -2.72 -7.73
CA ILE A 360 3.28 -3.46 -6.56
C ILE A 360 4.13 -3.11 -5.35
N ASN A 361 3.50 -2.68 -4.27
CA ASN A 361 4.11 -2.35 -2.99
C ASN A 361 4.39 -3.62 -2.17
N LEU A 362 5.53 -4.28 -2.40
CA LEU A 362 5.98 -5.35 -1.52
C LEU A 362 6.69 -4.77 -0.28
N ARG A 363 6.13 -5.01 0.91
CA ARG A 363 6.70 -4.62 2.21
C ARG A 363 7.17 -5.84 2.98
N ILE A 364 8.47 -5.91 3.23
CA ILE A 364 9.11 -6.98 4.00
C ILE A 364 9.38 -6.48 5.42
N ASP A 365 8.83 -7.18 6.42
CA ASP A 365 9.14 -6.97 7.83
C ASP A 365 10.05 -8.08 8.37
N ASP A 366 11.35 -7.84 8.34
CA ASP A 366 12.37 -8.67 8.99
C ASP A 366 12.82 -8.12 10.36
N GLY A 367 12.01 -7.22 10.94
CA GLY A 367 12.25 -6.61 12.26
C GLY A 367 12.00 -5.11 12.32
N ARG A 368 11.86 -4.46 11.16
CA ARG A 368 11.65 -3.01 11.06
C ARG A 368 10.28 -2.56 11.58
N PHE A 369 9.25 -3.38 11.41
CA PHE A 369 7.86 -3.02 11.68
C PHE A 369 7.28 -3.74 12.91
N GLY A 370 8.13 -4.42 13.68
CA GLY A 370 7.77 -5.10 14.93
C GLY A 370 7.64 -6.62 14.82
N GLY A 371 7.79 -7.20 13.62
CA GLY A 371 7.95 -8.63 13.36
C GLY A 371 9.41 -9.07 13.41
N GLY A 372 9.79 -10.05 12.59
CA GLY A 372 11.19 -10.43 12.37
C GLY A 372 11.85 -11.15 13.54
N THR A 373 11.13 -12.09 14.16
CA THR A 373 11.63 -12.80 15.32
C THR A 373 12.68 -13.86 14.97
N VAL A 374 13.56 -14.14 15.94
CA VAL A 374 14.49 -15.26 15.84
C VAL A 374 13.87 -16.49 16.49
N ILE A 375 13.64 -17.53 15.69
CA ILE A 375 13.09 -18.82 16.13
C ILE A 375 14.23 -19.67 16.69
N PRO A 376 14.23 -20.00 18.00
CA PRO A 376 15.25 -20.86 18.59
C PRO A 376 15.12 -22.26 18.01
N HIS A 377 16.12 -22.69 17.25
CA HIS A 377 16.09 -23.97 16.56
C HIS A 377 17.48 -24.56 16.34
N SER A 378 17.53 -25.88 16.21
CA SER A 378 18.74 -26.60 15.79
C SER A 378 18.38 -27.69 14.79
N GLY A 379 18.86 -27.57 13.55
CA GLY A 379 18.69 -28.57 12.50
C GLY A 379 17.56 -28.22 11.54
N LYS A 380 16.71 -29.18 11.16
CA LYS A 380 15.72 -28.96 10.08
C LYS A 380 14.39 -28.41 10.57
N LEU A 381 13.93 -27.28 10.02
CA LEU A 381 12.55 -26.81 10.24
C LEU A 381 11.59 -27.54 9.31
N SER A 382 10.45 -28.00 9.83
CA SER A 382 9.43 -28.70 9.06
C SER A 382 8.18 -27.84 8.89
N ALA A 383 7.69 -27.72 7.65
CA ALA A 383 6.39 -27.13 7.32
C ALA A 383 5.22 -27.82 8.05
N HIS A 384 5.37 -29.08 8.47
CA HIS A 384 4.33 -29.76 9.27
C HIS A 384 4.05 -29.09 10.62
N ASN A 385 4.93 -28.19 11.08
CA ASN A 385 4.81 -27.49 12.36
C ASN A 385 4.33 -26.03 12.20
N TRP A 386 3.73 -25.65 11.06
CA TRP A 386 3.30 -24.28 10.79
C TRP A 386 2.49 -23.64 11.90
N GLY A 387 1.48 -24.35 12.41
CA GLY A 387 0.66 -23.88 13.51
C GLY A 387 1.47 -23.55 14.77
N THR A 388 2.56 -24.26 15.03
CA THR A 388 3.43 -23.98 16.19
C THR A 388 4.23 -22.71 15.98
N TYR A 389 4.92 -22.56 14.84
CA TYR A 389 5.74 -21.37 14.58
C TYR A 389 4.86 -20.12 14.59
N ARG A 390 3.75 -20.16 13.86
CA ARG A 390 2.86 -19.00 13.77
C ARG A 390 2.25 -18.62 15.11
N ASN A 391 1.86 -19.58 15.94
CA ASN A 391 1.30 -19.26 17.26
C ASN A 391 2.32 -18.69 18.24
N GLN A 392 3.62 -18.96 18.05
CA GLN A 392 4.68 -18.55 18.98
C GLN A 392 5.40 -17.28 18.54
N HIS A 393 5.46 -17.02 17.23
CA HIS A 393 6.36 -16.05 16.65
C HIS A 393 5.68 -14.99 15.79
N PHE A 394 4.50 -15.28 15.24
CA PHE A 394 3.76 -14.36 14.40
C PHE A 394 2.70 -13.61 15.20
N THR A 395 2.69 -12.28 15.06
CA THR A 395 1.80 -11.43 15.85
C THR A 395 0.34 -11.59 15.41
N SER A 396 -0.57 -11.82 16.36
CA SER A 396 -1.95 -12.24 16.04
C SER A 396 -2.79 -11.24 15.21
N TRP A 397 -2.64 -9.94 15.44
CA TRP A 397 -3.39 -8.91 14.69
C TRP A 397 -2.97 -8.80 13.22
N ARG A 398 -1.79 -9.36 12.86
CA ARG A 398 -1.30 -9.38 11.47
C ARG A 398 -1.89 -10.52 10.64
N LYS A 399 -2.65 -11.43 11.25
CA LYS A 399 -3.25 -12.56 10.52
C LYS A 399 -4.30 -12.03 9.55
N GLY A 400 -4.22 -12.47 8.29
CA GLY A 400 -5.07 -11.95 7.21
C GLY A 400 -4.46 -10.74 6.49
N LEU A 401 -3.56 -10.00 7.14
CA LEU A 401 -2.88 -8.83 6.57
C LEU A 401 -1.48 -9.17 6.05
N PHE A 402 -0.73 -9.97 6.80
CA PHE A 402 0.64 -10.36 6.47
C PHE A 402 0.73 -11.84 6.11
N ARG A 403 1.54 -12.10 5.10
CA ARG A 403 2.12 -13.41 4.81
C ARG A 403 3.23 -13.71 5.80
N TYR A 404 3.48 -14.99 6.06
CA TYR A 404 4.47 -15.40 7.06
C TYR A 404 5.59 -16.26 6.45
N ALA A 405 6.79 -15.70 6.38
CA ALA A 405 7.96 -16.39 5.90
C ALA A 405 8.91 -16.75 7.05
N ILE A 406 9.59 -17.90 6.93
CA ILE A 406 10.74 -18.22 7.78
C ILE A 406 11.92 -18.62 6.91
N ILE A 407 13.07 -17.98 7.14
CA ILE A 407 14.35 -18.41 6.58
C ILE A 407 15.07 -19.33 7.57
N ALA A 408 15.45 -20.52 7.12
CA ALA A 408 16.09 -21.55 7.96
C ALA A 408 17.38 -22.07 7.32
N ASP A 409 18.35 -22.54 8.10
CA ASP A 409 19.59 -23.10 7.53
C ASP A 409 19.30 -24.36 6.69
N GLU A 410 18.38 -25.19 7.20
CA GLU A 410 17.87 -26.36 6.52
C GLU A 410 16.37 -26.56 6.77
N ILE A 411 15.64 -26.95 5.73
CA ILE A 411 14.23 -27.37 5.83
C ILE A 411 14.07 -28.89 5.71
N TYR A 412 13.06 -29.46 6.38
CA TYR A 412 12.73 -30.90 6.39
C TYR A 412 12.02 -31.32 5.09
N THR A 413 12.63 -31.00 3.96
CA THR A 413 12.15 -31.36 2.62
C THR A 413 13.36 -31.67 1.72
N LYS A 414 13.09 -32.05 0.46
CA LYS A 414 14.12 -32.16 -0.59
C LYS A 414 14.02 -31.00 -1.59
N ARG A 415 13.71 -29.79 -1.11
CA ARG A 415 13.43 -28.59 -1.91
C ARG A 415 14.09 -27.37 -1.27
N SER A 416 14.27 -26.31 -2.05
CA SER A 416 14.76 -25.00 -1.58
C SER A 416 13.71 -24.23 -0.79
N GLY A 417 12.42 -24.51 -1.00
CA GLY A 417 11.33 -23.88 -0.26
C GLY A 417 10.09 -24.77 -0.18
N VAL A 418 9.13 -24.31 0.62
CA VAL A 418 7.78 -24.88 0.67
C VAL A 418 6.77 -23.85 1.21
N ALA A 419 5.72 -23.61 0.45
CA ALA A 419 4.55 -22.84 0.87
C ALA A 419 3.38 -23.72 1.33
N ASP A 420 2.58 -23.19 2.25
CA ASP A 420 1.29 -23.73 2.72
C ASP A 420 0.38 -22.56 3.14
N GLY A 421 -0.70 -22.33 2.39
CA GLY A 421 -1.54 -21.16 2.57
C GLY A 421 -0.76 -19.85 2.35
N ASP A 422 -0.89 -18.91 3.27
CA ASP A 422 -0.18 -17.62 3.31
C ASP A 422 1.22 -17.71 3.97
N SER A 423 1.69 -18.91 4.28
CA SER A 423 2.93 -19.14 5.03
C SER A 423 3.92 -19.95 4.20
N PHE A 424 5.23 -19.67 4.32
CA PHE A 424 6.24 -20.40 3.55
C PHE A 424 7.65 -20.42 4.16
N LEU A 425 8.37 -21.52 3.92
CA LEU A 425 9.76 -21.69 4.35
C LEU A 425 10.69 -21.47 3.16
N VAL A 426 11.81 -20.82 3.43
CA VAL A 426 12.94 -20.72 2.50
C VAL A 426 14.17 -21.30 3.17
N ASP A 427 14.80 -22.28 2.51
CA ASP A 427 16.12 -22.75 2.88
C ASP A 427 17.12 -21.61 2.63
N GLY A 428 18.01 -21.34 3.57
CA GLY A 428 18.93 -20.22 3.51
C GLY A 428 20.30 -20.56 2.96
N ASN A 429 20.68 -21.85 2.94
CA ASN A 429 22.09 -22.25 2.80
C ASN A 429 22.36 -23.63 2.18
N ARG A 430 21.50 -24.64 2.34
CA ARG A 430 21.79 -26.04 1.95
C ARG A 430 21.44 -26.35 0.51
N PHE A 431 20.32 -25.84 0.00
CA PHE A 431 19.83 -26.18 -1.35
C PHE A 431 20.41 -25.31 -2.47
N PHE A 432 21.12 -24.24 -2.12
CA PHE A 432 21.65 -23.29 -3.08
C PHE A 432 22.99 -23.73 -3.69
N TYR A 433 23.06 -23.69 -5.02
CA TYR A 433 24.33 -23.67 -5.72
C TYR A 433 25.01 -22.32 -5.42
N ASN A 434 26.23 -22.32 -4.90
CA ASN A 434 27.01 -21.14 -4.51
C ASN A 434 26.47 -20.25 -3.36
N LYS A 435 25.28 -20.52 -2.80
CA LYS A 435 24.70 -19.76 -1.67
C LYS A 435 24.58 -18.25 -1.92
N SER A 436 24.23 -17.87 -3.15
CA SER A 436 24.14 -16.47 -3.58
C SER A 436 22.80 -15.83 -3.24
N SER A 437 22.78 -14.49 -3.15
CA SER A 437 21.56 -13.70 -3.02
C SER A 437 20.54 -14.04 -4.11
N LEU A 438 20.99 -14.19 -5.37
CA LEU A 438 20.14 -14.59 -6.50
C LEU A 438 19.32 -15.86 -6.21
N THR A 439 19.97 -16.90 -5.71
CA THR A 439 19.30 -18.18 -5.45
C THR A 439 18.28 -18.10 -4.31
N GLN A 440 18.60 -17.31 -3.27
CA GLN A 440 17.69 -17.04 -2.16
C GLN A 440 16.49 -16.20 -2.60
N SER A 441 16.72 -15.16 -3.41
CA SER A 441 15.67 -14.29 -3.97
C SER A 441 14.70 -15.05 -4.85
N GLY A 442 15.19 -15.83 -5.81
CA GLY A 442 14.33 -16.58 -6.72
C GLY A 442 13.55 -17.68 -6.01
N THR A 443 14.13 -18.29 -4.97
CA THR A 443 13.39 -19.23 -4.10
C THR A 443 12.34 -18.51 -3.27
N PHE A 444 12.67 -17.38 -2.64
CA PHE A 444 11.71 -16.61 -1.87
C PHE A 444 10.54 -16.15 -2.74
N MET A 445 10.81 -15.60 -3.92
CA MET A 445 9.79 -15.14 -4.86
C MET A 445 8.91 -16.30 -5.35
N HIS A 446 9.49 -17.49 -5.57
CA HIS A 446 8.76 -18.70 -5.93
C HIS A 446 7.75 -19.10 -4.86
N GLU A 447 8.18 -19.19 -3.61
CA GLU A 447 7.31 -19.58 -2.50
C GLU A 447 6.30 -18.48 -2.14
N LEU A 448 6.68 -17.20 -2.27
CA LEU A 448 5.75 -16.08 -2.16
C LEU A 448 4.64 -16.20 -3.22
N GLY A 449 4.98 -16.52 -4.46
CA GLY A 449 4.02 -16.78 -5.54
C GLY A 449 3.03 -17.89 -5.21
N HIS A 450 3.49 -19.00 -4.61
CA HIS A 450 2.59 -20.03 -4.11
C HIS A 450 1.65 -19.53 -3.02
N SER A 451 2.17 -18.69 -2.11
CA SER A 451 1.32 -18.11 -1.07
C SER A 451 0.24 -17.18 -1.64
N LEU A 452 0.52 -16.54 -2.78
CA LEU A 452 -0.43 -15.73 -3.56
C LEU A 452 -1.39 -16.59 -4.40
N GLY A 453 -1.30 -17.92 -4.30
CA GLY A 453 -2.18 -18.86 -5.00
C GLY A 453 -1.74 -19.23 -6.41
N LEU A 454 -0.53 -18.84 -6.83
CA LEU A 454 0.08 -19.25 -8.10
C LEU A 454 0.56 -20.70 -7.98
N THR A 455 -0.34 -21.63 -8.25
CA THR A 455 -0.07 -23.07 -8.19
C THR A 455 -0.45 -23.76 -9.49
N LYS A 456 0.25 -24.85 -9.83
CA LYS A 456 -0.12 -25.70 -10.99
C LYS A 456 -1.55 -26.23 -10.96
N GLY A 457 -2.14 -26.35 -9.76
CA GLY A 457 -3.50 -26.87 -9.57
C GLY A 457 -4.56 -25.84 -9.96
N ARG A 458 -4.36 -24.57 -9.57
CA ARG A 458 -5.25 -23.46 -9.91
C ARG A 458 -5.12 -23.05 -11.38
N PHE A 459 -3.93 -23.16 -11.93
CA PHE A 459 -3.64 -22.84 -13.33
C PHE A 459 -3.23 -24.11 -14.11
N PRO A 460 -4.16 -25.04 -14.35
CA PRO A 460 -3.86 -26.25 -15.10
C PRO A 460 -3.41 -25.88 -16.51
N ASN A 461 -2.30 -26.47 -16.95
CA ASN A 461 -1.59 -26.18 -18.20
C ASN A 461 -0.65 -24.96 -18.20
N SER A 462 -0.48 -24.25 -17.08
CA SER A 462 0.64 -23.32 -16.93
C SER A 462 1.98 -24.07 -16.85
N TYR A 463 3.10 -23.34 -16.93
CA TYR A 463 4.44 -23.88 -16.67
C TYR A 463 4.95 -23.58 -15.25
N ILE A 464 4.04 -23.17 -14.36
CA ILE A 464 4.27 -23.07 -12.92
C ILE A 464 4.61 -24.47 -12.38
N ASP A 465 5.61 -24.54 -11.52
CA ASP A 465 6.12 -25.77 -10.91
C ASP A 465 6.60 -26.84 -11.89
N LYS A 466 6.94 -26.45 -13.12
CA LYS A 466 7.54 -27.37 -14.09
C LYS A 466 9.05 -27.30 -14.02
N ASP A 467 9.66 -28.47 -14.14
CA ASP A 467 11.10 -28.67 -14.31
C ASP A 467 11.29 -29.54 -15.56
N SER A 468 11.14 -28.93 -16.75
CA SER A 468 11.11 -29.66 -18.02
C SER A 468 11.82 -28.91 -19.12
N LEU A 469 12.77 -29.55 -19.80
CA LEU A 469 13.46 -29.00 -20.98
C LEU A 469 12.58 -28.97 -22.25
N SER A 470 11.25 -29.02 -22.11
CA SER A 470 10.34 -28.79 -23.23
C SER A 470 10.42 -27.32 -23.68
N ARG A 471 10.30 -27.07 -24.98
CA ARG A 471 10.37 -25.72 -25.54
C ARG A 471 9.39 -24.76 -24.87
N GLU A 472 8.15 -25.21 -24.68
CA GLU A 472 7.10 -24.37 -24.10
C GLU A 472 7.38 -24.03 -22.62
N SER A 473 8.05 -24.94 -21.89
CA SER A 473 8.53 -24.67 -20.53
C SER A 473 9.76 -23.77 -20.50
N MET A 474 10.60 -23.79 -21.53
CA MET A 474 11.71 -22.84 -21.64
C MET A 474 11.22 -21.44 -22.05
N ASP A 475 10.09 -21.36 -22.73
CA ASP A 475 9.48 -20.07 -23.11
C ASP A 475 8.77 -19.39 -21.91
N TYR A 476 8.46 -20.13 -20.82
CA TYR A 476 7.93 -19.56 -19.57
C TYR A 476 9.07 -19.12 -18.64
N TYR A 477 9.56 -17.91 -18.86
CA TYR A 477 10.73 -17.34 -18.19
C TYR A 477 10.35 -16.72 -16.83
N SER A 478 10.04 -17.56 -15.86
CA SER A 478 9.54 -17.14 -14.54
C SER A 478 10.26 -17.89 -13.43
N CYS A 479 10.49 -17.25 -12.28
CA CYS A 479 10.98 -17.93 -11.08
C CYS A 479 9.98 -19.00 -10.57
N LEU A 480 8.72 -18.96 -11.00
CA LEU A 480 7.73 -20.03 -10.74
C LEU A 480 8.00 -21.31 -11.54
N ASN A 481 8.92 -21.27 -12.50
CA ASN A 481 9.43 -22.41 -13.22
C ASN A 481 10.74 -22.87 -12.56
N TYR A 482 10.83 -24.14 -12.17
CA TYR A 482 12.01 -24.68 -11.50
C TYR A 482 13.29 -24.60 -12.36
N LEU A 483 13.15 -24.49 -13.68
CA LEU A 483 14.29 -24.24 -14.57
C LEU A 483 14.98 -22.90 -14.30
N TYR A 484 14.23 -21.88 -13.88
CA TYR A 484 14.70 -20.51 -13.73
C TYR A 484 14.74 -20.02 -12.28
N GLN A 485 14.12 -20.74 -11.33
CA GLN A 485 14.05 -20.38 -9.90
C GLN A 485 15.40 -19.95 -9.30
N TYR A 486 16.52 -20.52 -9.75
CA TYR A 486 17.85 -20.25 -9.18
C TYR A 486 18.67 -19.23 -9.97
N THR A 487 18.16 -18.76 -11.11
CA THR A 487 18.91 -17.92 -12.06
C THR A 487 18.16 -16.63 -12.42
N LEU A 488 16.93 -16.46 -11.93
CA LEU A 488 16.02 -15.37 -12.28
C LEU A 488 15.22 -14.96 -11.03
N VAL A 489 14.96 -13.66 -10.92
CA VAL A 489 14.04 -13.07 -9.94
C VAL A 489 13.08 -12.19 -10.71
N ASP A 490 12.10 -12.82 -11.32
CA ASP A 490 10.99 -12.23 -12.07
C ASP A 490 9.93 -13.32 -12.20
N TYR A 491 8.65 -12.96 -12.29
CA TYR A 491 7.54 -13.88 -12.48
C TYR A 491 7.00 -13.96 -13.93
N SER A 492 7.63 -13.26 -14.89
CA SER A 492 7.15 -13.00 -16.26
C SER A 492 6.39 -14.11 -17.00
#